data_AF-A0A959NLD9-F1
#
_entry.id   AF-A0A959NLD9-F1
#
_cell.length_a   1.000
_cell.length_b   1.000
_cell.length_c   1.000
_cell.angle_alpha   90.00
_cell.angle_beta   90.00
_cell.angle_gamma   90.00
#
_symmetry.space_group_name_H-M   'P 1'
#
loop_
_entity.id
_entity.type
_entity.pdbx_description
1 polymer ?
#
loop_
_entity_poly.entity_id
_entity_poly.type
_entity_poly.pdbx_seq_one_letter_code
_entity_poly.pdbx_strand_id
1 'polypeptide(L)'
;MNIRINTSRTFLSIISFLLLTIELPADDLTLARVVIQEPIGIARSLEYVEIQLQLNPNIKGSDELNIIAEDHLSGERIVCQIAEQQDYENEGISILNVIFPISIQADERKEYLLKRVKLKPIVNTNLKVSGGGLNLIIDNKFYSADLSMINSSDGKNKNSGQLNELKIKMGFDKLLFRSENRIHWAPNFQRHGLENYSTIAGWESPNYYILNSGSYLVSTARQDYAVNHPEILLTANYSFYEGLPYFKFFSSMKMESDIYLDLLRNDEMTMDSLFTNIAYQNNRGEIIDLPFSKRYKELESNPIQNDAPWLCFYNEKEGYAFGSIRIKYDITNDRGLESPTYQPHTKISDGANGGKYWNRRLINDHPTYVPKGSSYIEKNAYLVFKIGNENKFSEILNWMNILRNPVNLIVLCMSSKGYGRSH
;
A
#
# COMPACT_ATOMS: atom_id res chain seq x y z
N MET A 1 26.61 -69.87 -52.58
CA MET A 1 25.48 -70.57 -53.21
C MET A 1 24.33 -69.58 -53.29
N ASN A 2 23.90 -69.27 -54.53
CA ASN A 2 22.73 -68.50 -55.00
C ASN A 2 22.57 -67.02 -54.56
N ILE A 3 22.88 -66.04 -55.43
CA ILE A 3 22.05 -65.37 -56.47
C ILE A 3 21.40 -64.09 -55.89
N ARG A 4 21.92 -62.87 -56.18
CA ARG A 4 21.44 -61.86 -57.18
C ARG A 4 19.93 -61.57 -57.09
N ILE A 5 19.47 -60.31 -56.95
CA ILE A 5 19.21 -59.28 -57.99
C ILE A 5 18.93 -57.97 -57.20
N ASN A 6 19.66 -56.86 -57.30
CA ASN A 6 19.88 -55.85 -58.35
C ASN A 6 18.66 -54.98 -58.74
N THR A 7 18.99 -53.72 -59.07
CA THR A 7 18.17 -52.60 -59.60
C THR A 7 17.57 -51.66 -58.55
N SER A 8 17.74 -50.34 -58.58
CA SER A 8 18.41 -49.45 -59.53
C SER A 8 18.72 -48.10 -58.88
N ARG A 9 19.79 -47.43 -59.34
CA ARG A 9 19.90 -46.01 -59.74
C ARG A 9 18.89 -45.03 -59.07
N THR A 10 19.26 -43.87 -58.53
CA THR A 10 20.08 -42.82 -59.16
C THR A 10 20.26 -41.62 -58.21
N PHE A 11 21.32 -40.85 -58.46
CA PHE A 11 21.53 -39.42 -58.17
C PHE A 11 21.74 -38.91 -56.73
N LEU A 12 22.95 -38.35 -56.56
CA LEU A 12 23.31 -37.27 -55.66
C LEU A 12 22.18 -36.24 -55.50
N SER A 13 21.89 -35.90 -54.26
CA SER A 13 21.64 -34.52 -53.86
C SER A 13 22.22 -34.33 -52.48
N ILE A 14 23.26 -33.50 -52.41
CA ILE A 14 23.73 -32.90 -51.17
C ILE A 14 22.56 -32.08 -50.65
N ILE A 15 21.80 -32.63 -49.72
CA ILE A 15 20.87 -31.83 -48.92
C ILE A 15 21.72 -31.21 -47.83
N SER A 16 22.24 -30.02 -48.14
CA SER A 16 22.55 -29.04 -47.10
C SER A 16 21.27 -28.85 -46.30
N PHE A 17 21.24 -29.42 -45.08
CA PHE A 17 20.29 -28.94 -44.08
C PHE A 17 20.73 -27.53 -43.76
N LEU A 18 20.10 -26.57 -44.43
CA LEU A 18 19.98 -25.22 -43.95
C LEU A 18 19.19 -25.35 -42.64
N LEU A 19 19.91 -25.58 -41.55
CA LEU A 19 19.44 -25.23 -40.21
C LEU A 19 19.22 -23.71 -40.29
N LEU A 20 18.01 -23.31 -40.68
CA LEU A 20 17.46 -22.07 -40.16
C LEU A 20 17.37 -22.30 -38.65
N THR A 21 18.46 -21.98 -37.96
CA THR A 21 18.33 -21.39 -36.64
C THR A 21 17.51 -20.14 -36.86
N ILE A 22 16.20 -20.26 -36.74
CA ILE A 22 15.39 -19.13 -36.36
C ILE A 22 15.94 -18.79 -34.97
N GLU A 23 16.92 -17.89 -34.93
CA GLU A 23 17.17 -17.10 -33.75
C GLU A 23 15.83 -16.38 -33.51
N LEU A 24 15.00 -16.99 -32.66
CA LEU A 24 13.94 -16.23 -32.01
C LEU A 24 14.66 -15.02 -31.42
N PRO A 25 14.29 -13.79 -31.80
CA PRO A 25 14.92 -12.62 -31.22
C PRO A 25 14.86 -12.79 -29.71
N ALA A 26 15.99 -12.58 -29.03
CA ALA A 26 16.10 -12.66 -27.57
C ALA A 26 15.25 -11.61 -26.82
N ASP A 27 14.21 -11.08 -27.48
CA ASP A 27 13.53 -9.81 -27.21
C ASP A 27 12.22 -9.96 -26.42
N ASP A 28 11.76 -11.19 -26.17
CA ASP A 28 10.56 -11.49 -25.36
C ASP A 28 10.84 -12.63 -24.35
N LEU A 29 11.88 -12.48 -23.54
CA LEU A 29 12.14 -13.42 -22.45
C LEU A 29 10.98 -13.37 -21.43
N THR A 30 10.24 -14.46 -21.32
CA THR A 30 9.18 -14.61 -20.30
C THR A 30 9.83 -14.88 -18.95
N LEU A 31 9.58 -13.98 -18.00
CA LEU A 31 10.11 -14.02 -16.63
C LEU A 31 9.22 -14.85 -15.72
N ALA A 32 7.90 -14.65 -15.81
CA ALA A 32 6.91 -15.35 -15.01
C ALA A 32 5.55 -15.41 -15.70
N ARG A 33 4.75 -16.38 -15.28
CA ARG A 33 3.31 -16.45 -15.57
C ARG A 33 2.56 -16.09 -14.30
N VAL A 34 1.65 -15.12 -14.39
CA VAL A 34 0.86 -14.63 -13.27
C VAL A 34 -0.60 -14.93 -13.55
N VAL A 35 -1.23 -15.69 -12.67
CA VAL A 35 -2.67 -15.94 -12.69
C VAL A 35 -3.32 -15.10 -11.60
N ILE A 36 -4.34 -14.33 -11.98
CA ILE A 36 -5.12 -13.49 -11.08
C ILE A 36 -6.57 -13.98 -11.08
N GLN A 37 -7.18 -14.05 -9.91
CA GLN A 37 -8.59 -14.41 -9.77
C GLN A 37 -9.32 -13.45 -8.83
N GLU A 38 -10.50 -13.01 -9.25
CA GLU A 38 -11.42 -12.21 -8.43
C GLU A 38 -12.11 -13.11 -7.39
N PRO A 39 -12.01 -12.82 -6.08
CA PRO A 39 -12.42 -13.76 -5.04
C PRO A 39 -13.88 -13.68 -4.57
N ILE A 40 -14.62 -12.59 -4.84
CA ILE A 40 -15.87 -12.30 -4.11
C ILE A 40 -17.04 -11.85 -5.00
N GLY A 41 -16.96 -12.06 -6.32
CA GLY A 41 -18.01 -11.70 -7.28
C GLY A 41 -18.16 -10.20 -7.51
N ILE A 42 -17.09 -9.40 -7.37
CA ILE A 42 -17.13 -7.94 -7.57
C ILE A 42 -16.22 -7.53 -8.73
N ALA A 43 -16.78 -6.81 -9.70
CA ALA A 43 -15.98 -6.22 -10.78
C ALA A 43 -15.08 -5.09 -10.27
N ARG A 44 -13.82 -5.08 -10.72
CA ARG A 44 -12.78 -4.11 -10.37
C ARG A 44 -12.30 -3.41 -11.64
N SER A 45 -12.69 -2.14 -11.80
CA SER A 45 -12.28 -1.35 -12.97
C SER A 45 -10.81 -0.96 -12.95
N LEU A 46 -10.20 -0.93 -11.76
CA LEU A 46 -8.78 -0.68 -11.54
C LEU A 46 -8.36 -1.37 -10.24
N GLU A 47 -7.42 -2.29 -10.35
CA GLU A 47 -6.70 -2.91 -9.23
C GLU A 47 -5.22 -2.92 -9.58
N TYR A 48 -4.34 -2.75 -8.58
CA TYR A 48 -2.91 -2.88 -8.79
C TYR A 48 -2.44 -4.25 -8.31
N VAL A 49 -1.77 -4.96 -9.21
CA VAL A 49 -1.12 -6.24 -8.91
C VAL A 49 0.33 -5.95 -8.55
N GLU A 50 0.71 -6.27 -7.33
CA GLU A 50 2.07 -6.19 -6.81
C GLU A 50 2.63 -7.61 -6.70
N ILE A 51 3.79 -7.86 -7.30
CA ILE A 51 4.45 -9.18 -7.32
C ILE A 51 5.93 -9.03 -7.01
N GLN A 52 6.50 -10.07 -6.41
CA GLN A 52 7.94 -10.18 -6.22
C GLN A 52 8.50 -11.21 -7.20
N LEU A 53 9.50 -10.80 -7.98
CA LEU A 53 10.22 -11.65 -8.92
C LEU A 53 11.65 -11.86 -8.45
N GLN A 54 12.09 -13.10 -8.46
CA GLN A 54 13.48 -13.46 -8.24
C GLN A 54 14.13 -13.75 -9.59
N LEU A 55 15.10 -12.93 -9.98
CA LEU A 55 15.84 -13.06 -11.24
C LEU A 55 17.30 -13.41 -11.00
N ASN A 56 17.93 -14.05 -11.99
CA ASN A 56 19.38 -14.13 -12.04
C ASN A 56 19.94 -12.79 -12.56
N PRO A 57 20.99 -12.19 -11.96
CA PRO A 57 21.60 -10.93 -12.38
C PRO A 57 22.02 -10.92 -13.85
N ASN A 58 22.38 -12.09 -14.41
CA ASN A 58 22.74 -12.21 -15.82
C ASN A 58 21.54 -11.94 -16.76
N ILE A 59 20.30 -12.06 -16.28
CA ILE A 59 19.07 -11.70 -17.00
C ILE A 59 18.89 -10.17 -17.06
N LYS A 60 19.59 -9.39 -16.23
CA LYS A 60 19.57 -7.92 -16.25
C LYS A 60 20.24 -7.39 -17.53
N GLY A 61 21.36 -7.98 -17.95
CA GLY A 61 22.20 -7.39 -19.01
C GLY A 61 22.74 -6.01 -18.61
N SER A 62 23.32 -5.26 -19.55
CA SER A 62 23.85 -3.90 -19.35
C SER A 62 22.78 -2.79 -19.37
N ASP A 63 21.58 -3.10 -19.87
CA ASP A 63 20.54 -2.13 -20.18
C ASP A 63 19.48 -2.05 -19.07
N GLU A 64 18.76 -0.92 -18.99
CA GLU A 64 17.63 -0.74 -18.07
C GLU A 64 16.59 -1.86 -18.28
N LEU A 65 16.20 -2.54 -17.19
CA LEU A 65 15.25 -3.63 -17.25
C LEU A 65 13.83 -3.07 -17.41
N ASN A 66 13.22 -3.34 -18.56
CA ASN A 66 11.82 -3.01 -18.81
C ASN A 66 10.98 -4.29 -18.81
N ILE A 67 9.85 -4.26 -18.10
CA ILE A 67 8.93 -5.40 -17.97
C ILE A 67 7.55 -4.97 -18.46
N ILE A 68 6.90 -5.85 -19.22
CA ILE A 68 5.48 -5.76 -19.55
C ILE A 68 4.74 -6.96 -18.98
N ALA A 69 3.46 -6.78 -18.66
CA ALA A 69 2.49 -7.84 -18.46
C ALA A 69 1.66 -7.95 -19.73
N GLU A 70 1.74 -9.09 -20.42
CA GLU A 70 0.94 -9.39 -21.61
C GLU A 70 -0.21 -10.31 -21.24
N ASP A 71 -1.46 -9.86 -21.44
CA ASP A 71 -2.65 -10.68 -21.24
C ASP A 71 -2.62 -11.88 -22.18
N HIS A 72 -2.73 -13.09 -21.64
CA HIS A 72 -2.57 -14.33 -22.38
C HIS A 72 -3.65 -14.53 -23.46
N LEU A 73 -4.86 -14.00 -23.25
CA LEU A 73 -5.99 -14.18 -24.16
C LEU A 73 -6.08 -13.04 -25.18
N SER A 74 -6.00 -11.79 -24.72
CA SER A 74 -6.18 -10.62 -25.59
C SER A 74 -4.90 -10.18 -26.30
N GLY A 75 -3.73 -10.56 -25.76
CA GLY A 75 -2.43 -10.04 -26.19
C GLY A 75 -2.19 -8.58 -25.80
N GLU A 76 -3.07 -7.98 -24.99
CA GLU A 76 -2.91 -6.61 -24.50
C GLU A 76 -1.64 -6.51 -23.65
N ARG A 77 -0.83 -5.47 -23.91
CA ARG A 77 0.45 -5.24 -23.23
C ARG A 77 0.35 -4.08 -22.27
N ILE A 78 0.61 -4.35 -20.99
CA ILE A 78 0.59 -3.38 -19.91
C ILE A 78 2.03 -3.16 -19.47
N VAL A 79 2.50 -1.91 -19.50
CA VAL A 79 3.81 -1.57 -18.95
C VAL A 79 3.80 -1.85 -17.46
N CYS A 80 4.84 -2.48 -16.93
CA CYS A 80 5.02 -2.63 -15.50
C CYS A 80 5.94 -1.54 -14.96
N GLN A 81 5.72 -1.14 -13.71
CA GLN A 81 6.68 -0.37 -12.93
C GLN A 81 7.47 -1.32 -12.04
N ILE A 82 8.80 -1.20 -12.04
CA ILE A 82 9.64 -1.80 -11.00
C ILE A 82 9.61 -0.84 -9.81
N ALA A 83 8.87 -1.20 -8.78
CA ALA A 83 8.70 -0.39 -7.57
C ALA A 83 9.93 -0.45 -6.67
N GLU A 84 10.59 -1.61 -6.57
CA GLU A 84 11.79 -1.78 -5.77
C GLU A 84 12.68 -2.84 -6.41
N GLN A 85 13.99 -2.69 -6.23
CA GLN A 85 14.99 -3.66 -6.67
C GLN A 85 16.03 -3.83 -5.58
N GLN A 86 16.33 -5.09 -5.26
CA GLN A 86 17.39 -5.46 -4.34
C GLN A 86 18.29 -6.52 -5.00
N ASP A 87 19.57 -6.19 -5.15
CA ASP A 87 20.57 -7.07 -5.74
C ASP A 87 21.40 -7.75 -4.64
N TYR A 88 21.48 -9.08 -4.67
CA TYR A 88 22.26 -9.92 -3.76
C TYR A 88 23.44 -10.52 -4.53
N GLU A 89 24.51 -9.72 -4.70
CA GLU A 89 25.66 -10.07 -5.55
C GLU A 89 26.29 -11.42 -5.19
N ASN A 90 26.47 -11.68 -3.89
CA ASN A 90 27.07 -12.93 -3.39
C ASN A 90 26.25 -14.18 -3.71
N GLU A 91 24.94 -14.03 -3.88
CA GLU A 91 24.02 -15.13 -4.16
C GLU A 91 23.67 -15.25 -5.66
N GLY A 92 24.11 -14.28 -6.47
CA GLY A 92 23.75 -14.23 -7.88
C GLY A 92 22.25 -14.14 -8.08
N ILE A 93 21.57 -13.31 -7.27
CA ILE A 93 20.11 -13.13 -7.29
C ILE A 93 19.76 -11.64 -7.24
N SER A 94 18.74 -11.24 -7.99
CA SER A 94 18.07 -9.94 -7.89
C SER A 94 16.60 -10.14 -7.55
N ILE A 95 16.09 -9.43 -6.55
CA ILE A 95 14.67 -9.41 -6.19
C ILE A 95 14.06 -8.10 -6.71
N LEU A 96 12.97 -8.23 -7.46
CA LEU A 96 12.22 -7.10 -8.01
C LEU A 96 10.81 -7.10 -7.47
N ASN A 97 10.35 -5.97 -6.94
CA ASN A 97 8.93 -5.74 -6.69
C ASN A 97 8.35 -5.03 -7.91
N VAL A 98 7.47 -5.70 -8.63
CA VAL A 98 6.87 -5.23 -9.88
C VAL A 98 5.39 -4.93 -9.65
N ILE A 99 4.92 -3.80 -10.18
CA ILE A 99 3.52 -3.39 -10.08
C ILE A 99 2.95 -3.05 -11.45
N PHE A 100 1.71 -3.47 -11.71
CA PHE A 100 0.96 -3.09 -12.92
C PHE A 100 -0.55 -3.05 -12.65
N PRO A 101 -1.29 -2.17 -13.35
CA PRO A 101 -2.74 -2.08 -13.22
C PRO A 101 -3.43 -3.20 -13.98
N ILE A 102 -4.60 -3.62 -13.48
CA ILE A 102 -5.52 -4.52 -14.19
C ILE A 102 -6.96 -4.00 -14.06
N SER A 103 -7.81 -4.50 -14.95
CA SER A 103 -9.26 -4.51 -14.80
C SER A 103 -9.73 -5.96 -14.85
N ILE A 104 -10.63 -6.35 -13.96
CA ILE A 104 -11.13 -7.73 -13.83
C ILE A 104 -12.61 -7.72 -13.47
N GLN A 105 -13.42 -8.52 -14.16
CA GLN A 105 -14.85 -8.68 -13.91
C GLN A 105 -15.11 -9.55 -12.67
N ALA A 106 -16.36 -9.53 -12.20
CA ALA A 106 -16.81 -10.43 -11.12
C ALA A 106 -16.52 -11.89 -11.48
N ASP A 107 -15.94 -12.64 -10.53
CA ASP A 107 -15.59 -14.06 -10.66
C ASP A 107 -14.62 -14.39 -11.82
N GLU A 108 -14.03 -13.38 -12.47
CA GLU A 108 -13.13 -13.58 -13.60
C GLU A 108 -11.76 -14.10 -13.13
N ARG A 109 -11.13 -14.89 -14.00
CA ARG A 109 -9.74 -15.32 -13.88
C ARG A 109 -8.97 -14.84 -15.10
N LYS A 110 -7.92 -14.06 -14.87
CA LYS A 110 -7.00 -13.56 -15.91
C LYS A 110 -5.61 -14.16 -15.76
N GLU A 111 -4.90 -14.18 -16.86
CA GLU A 111 -3.54 -14.68 -16.93
C GLU A 111 -2.66 -13.72 -17.70
N TYR A 112 -1.49 -13.40 -17.13
CA TYR A 112 -0.51 -12.51 -17.71
C TYR A 112 0.85 -13.20 -17.82
N LEU A 113 1.52 -12.98 -18.94
CA LEU A 113 2.92 -13.34 -19.12
C LEU A 113 3.76 -12.09 -18.88
N LEU A 114 4.64 -12.14 -17.89
CA LEU A 114 5.60 -11.07 -17.66
C LEU A 114 6.79 -11.27 -18.56
N LYS A 115 7.09 -10.28 -19.38
CA LYS A 115 8.16 -10.35 -20.37
C LYS A 115 9.13 -9.21 -20.20
N ARG A 116 10.42 -9.49 -20.34
CA ARG A 116 11.44 -8.46 -20.53
C ARG A 116 11.32 -7.91 -21.94
N VAL A 117 11.35 -6.58 -22.07
CA VAL A 117 11.37 -5.88 -23.37
C VAL A 117 12.55 -4.90 -23.44
N LYS A 118 13.02 -4.58 -24.65
CA LYS A 118 14.12 -3.62 -24.86
C LYS A 118 13.67 -2.17 -24.75
N LEU A 119 12.51 -1.85 -25.33
CA LEU A 119 12.02 -0.48 -25.40
C LEU A 119 11.20 -0.14 -24.16
N LYS A 120 11.58 0.93 -23.47
CA LYS A 120 10.81 1.51 -22.37
C LYS A 120 9.54 2.16 -22.94
N PRO A 121 8.34 1.61 -22.69
CA PRO A 121 7.13 2.19 -23.23
C PRO A 121 6.74 3.41 -22.37
N ILE A 122 6.20 4.45 -23.02
CA ILE A 122 5.79 5.68 -22.33
C ILE A 122 4.45 5.43 -21.65
N VAL A 123 4.38 5.69 -20.34
CA VAL A 123 3.14 5.63 -19.56
C VAL A 123 2.73 7.05 -19.20
N ASN A 124 1.54 7.46 -19.66
CA ASN A 124 0.95 8.75 -19.29
C ASN A 124 0.04 8.55 -18.08
N THR A 125 0.37 9.14 -16.94
CA THR A 125 -0.42 9.06 -15.71
C THR A 125 -0.63 10.44 -15.10
N ASN A 126 -1.66 10.55 -14.25
CA ASN A 126 -1.94 11.78 -13.50
C ASN A 126 -1.18 11.84 -12.18
N LEU A 127 -0.54 10.74 -11.77
CA LEU A 127 0.29 10.67 -10.57
C LEU A 127 1.56 11.48 -10.78
N LYS A 128 1.67 12.57 -10.03
CA LYS A 128 2.79 13.49 -10.06
C LYS A 128 3.41 13.58 -8.68
N VAL A 129 4.74 13.68 -8.67
CA VAL A 129 5.52 13.92 -7.45
C VAL A 129 6.33 15.19 -7.65
N SER A 130 6.34 16.05 -6.65
CA SER A 130 7.27 17.17 -6.56
C SER A 130 7.95 17.20 -5.20
N GLY A 131 9.11 17.84 -5.13
CA GLY A 131 9.97 17.84 -3.94
C GLY A 131 11.04 16.74 -3.98
N GLY A 132 11.61 16.41 -2.82
CA GLY A 132 12.71 15.44 -2.72
C GLY A 132 12.93 14.95 -1.28
N GLY A 133 13.55 13.77 -1.15
CA GLY A 133 13.65 13.10 0.14
C GLY A 133 12.27 12.85 0.73
N LEU A 134 12.09 13.11 2.03
CA LEU A 134 10.79 13.03 2.71
C LEU A 134 9.88 14.25 2.43
N ASN A 135 10.40 15.28 1.76
CA ASN A 135 9.67 16.51 1.44
C ASN A 135 8.94 16.37 0.12
N LEU A 136 7.76 15.75 0.14
CA LEU A 136 7.05 15.38 -1.07
C LEU A 136 5.65 15.96 -1.10
N ILE A 137 5.23 16.36 -2.29
CA ILE A 137 3.83 16.56 -2.63
C ILE A 137 3.49 15.50 -3.67
N ILE A 138 2.49 14.68 -3.36
CA ILE A 138 2.01 13.61 -4.24
C ILE A 138 0.61 13.97 -4.71
N ASP A 139 0.44 14.07 -6.01
CA ASP A 139 -0.75 14.60 -6.64
C ASP A 139 -1.34 13.58 -7.61
N ASN A 140 -2.64 13.32 -7.54
CA ASN A 140 -3.36 12.52 -8.53
C ASN A 140 -4.72 13.17 -8.87
N LYS A 141 -5.57 12.47 -9.62
CA LYS A 141 -6.88 13.03 -10.04
C LYS A 141 -7.86 13.29 -8.89
N PHE A 142 -7.70 12.64 -7.74
CA PHE A 142 -8.64 12.73 -6.60
C PHE A 142 -8.15 13.62 -5.47
N TYR A 143 -6.84 13.63 -5.21
CA TYR A 143 -6.27 14.38 -4.11
C TYR A 143 -4.86 14.92 -4.40
N SER A 144 -4.41 15.83 -3.53
CA SER A 144 -3.01 16.23 -3.40
C SER A 144 -2.61 16.02 -1.94
N ALA A 145 -1.65 15.14 -1.69
CA ALA A 145 -1.16 14.75 -0.37
C ALA A 145 0.20 15.43 -0.12
N ASP A 146 0.27 16.23 0.93
CA ASP A 146 1.47 16.99 1.25
C ASP A 146 2.18 16.37 2.46
N LEU A 147 3.41 15.89 2.25
CA LEU A 147 4.28 15.32 3.28
C LEU A 147 5.45 16.26 3.62
N SER A 148 5.51 17.43 2.99
CA SER A 148 6.65 18.33 3.09
C SER A 148 6.75 19.03 4.45
N MET A 149 7.91 19.62 4.69
CA MET A 149 8.11 20.62 5.73
C MET A 149 7.46 21.90 5.24
N ILE A 150 6.28 22.24 5.75
CA ILE A 150 5.60 23.47 5.36
C ILE A 150 5.50 24.44 6.53
N ASN A 151 5.93 25.67 6.25
CA ASN A 151 5.75 26.88 7.06
C ASN A 151 4.51 27.72 6.65
N SER A 152 3.72 27.28 5.67
CA SER A 152 2.79 28.15 4.91
C SER A 152 1.43 28.41 5.56
N SER A 153 0.97 27.61 6.52
CA SER A 153 -0.33 27.85 7.20
C SER A 153 -0.20 28.42 8.62
N ASP A 154 0.93 28.21 9.31
CA ASP A 154 1.12 28.64 10.71
C ASP A 154 2.55 29.15 11.06
N GLY A 155 3.49 29.15 10.11
CA GLY A 155 4.89 29.57 10.34
C GLY A 155 5.70 28.66 11.28
N LYS A 156 5.23 27.45 11.60
CA LYS A 156 5.94 26.50 12.46
C LYS A 156 6.67 25.46 11.61
N ASN A 157 7.97 25.27 11.85
CA ASN A 157 8.74 24.18 11.24
C ASN A 157 8.15 22.82 11.69
N LYS A 158 7.55 22.08 10.76
CA LYS A 158 7.08 20.69 10.97
C LYS A 158 8.00 19.73 10.23
N ASN A 159 8.26 18.54 10.77
CA ASN A 159 9.22 17.57 10.21
C ASN A 159 8.68 16.71 9.07
N SER A 160 9.39 16.59 7.94
CA SER A 160 8.86 15.93 6.73
C SER A 160 8.56 14.43 6.87
N GLY A 161 7.74 13.90 5.93
CA GLY A 161 7.57 12.47 5.73
C GLY A 161 6.31 11.87 6.34
N GLN A 162 5.56 12.65 7.10
CA GLN A 162 4.22 12.32 7.56
C GLN A 162 3.21 13.26 6.88
N LEU A 163 2.01 12.78 6.56
CA LEU A 163 0.99 13.60 5.92
C LEU A 163 0.64 14.86 6.75
N ASN A 164 0.95 16.02 6.19
CA ASN A 164 0.71 17.35 6.76
C ASN A 164 -0.66 17.89 6.38
N GLU A 165 -0.97 17.85 5.09
CA GLU A 165 -2.19 18.40 4.49
C GLU A 165 -2.69 17.46 3.38
N LEU A 166 -4.00 17.50 3.13
CA LEU A 166 -4.63 16.73 2.05
C LEU A 166 -5.68 17.57 1.35
N LYS A 167 -5.46 17.90 0.08
CA LYS A 167 -6.46 18.58 -0.75
C LYS A 167 -7.35 17.56 -1.46
N ILE A 168 -8.67 17.62 -1.26
CA ILE A 168 -9.68 16.82 -1.97
C ILE A 168 -10.11 17.55 -3.25
N LYS A 169 -9.88 16.94 -4.42
CA LYS A 169 -10.12 17.57 -5.75
C LYS A 169 -11.46 17.27 -6.40
N MET A 170 -12.27 16.37 -5.82
CA MET A 170 -13.44 15.73 -6.46
C MET A 170 -14.64 16.68 -6.74
N GLY A 171 -14.41 17.90 -7.19
CA GLY A 171 -15.39 18.98 -7.33
C GLY A 171 -15.57 19.81 -6.05
N PHE A 172 -14.77 19.56 -5.01
CA PHE A 172 -14.87 20.27 -3.73
C PHE A 172 -13.72 21.24 -3.47
N ASP A 173 -12.53 20.93 -3.97
CA ASP A 173 -11.27 21.67 -3.73
C ASP A 173 -11.03 21.99 -2.25
N LYS A 174 -11.32 21.03 -1.35
CA LYS A 174 -11.24 21.23 0.11
C LYS A 174 -9.88 20.81 0.64
N LEU A 175 -9.24 21.70 1.39
CA LEU A 175 -8.00 21.43 2.10
C LEU A 175 -8.30 20.88 3.49
N LEU A 176 -7.84 19.66 3.76
CA LEU A 176 -7.77 19.11 5.10
C LEU A 176 -6.40 19.48 5.70
N PHE A 177 -6.42 20.20 6.83
CA PHE A 177 -5.21 20.63 7.51
C PHE A 177 -5.46 20.70 9.03
N ARG A 178 -4.37 20.97 9.76
CA ARG A 178 -4.37 21.19 11.21
C ARG A 178 -3.47 22.37 11.54
N SER A 179 -4.01 23.45 12.12
CA SER A 179 -3.25 24.68 12.41
C SER A 179 -2.09 24.53 13.40
N GLU A 180 -2.04 23.47 14.19
CA GLU A 180 -1.00 23.33 15.23
C GLU A 180 -0.05 22.16 14.98
N ASN A 181 -0.48 21.14 14.24
CA ASN A 181 0.21 19.87 14.07
C ASN A 181 0.03 19.36 12.63
N ARG A 182 0.50 18.14 12.36
CA ARG A 182 0.22 17.43 11.10
C ARG A 182 -1.14 16.75 11.15
N ILE A 183 -1.79 16.54 10.00
CA ILE A 183 -3.06 15.80 10.02
C ILE A 183 -2.88 14.33 10.39
N HIS A 184 -1.74 13.70 10.10
CA HIS A 184 -1.48 12.33 10.52
C HIS A 184 -0.46 12.30 11.66
N TRP A 185 -0.87 11.81 12.83
CA TRP A 185 -0.05 11.86 14.06
C TRP A 185 0.41 10.48 14.59
N ALA A 186 -0.17 9.39 14.11
CA ALA A 186 0.21 8.03 14.49
C ALA A 186 1.32 7.43 13.60
N PRO A 187 2.01 6.37 14.06
CA PRO A 187 2.03 5.85 15.44
C PRO A 187 2.55 6.84 16.48
N ASN A 188 2.02 6.76 17.71
CA ASN A 188 2.54 7.50 18.86
C ASN A 188 2.28 6.80 20.20
N PHE A 189 3.01 7.19 21.22
CA PHE A 189 2.94 6.60 22.56
C PHE A 189 3.35 7.60 23.64
N GLN A 190 3.06 7.25 24.90
CA GLN A 190 3.53 7.95 26.09
C GLN A 190 4.18 6.95 27.04
N ARG A 191 5.47 7.15 27.36
CA ARG A 191 6.17 6.35 28.37
C ARG A 191 5.63 6.71 29.75
N HIS A 192 5.44 5.69 30.58
CA HIS A 192 4.99 5.89 31.95
C HIS A 192 5.90 6.84 32.72
N GLY A 193 5.30 7.80 33.41
CA GLY A 193 6.02 8.80 34.20
C GLY A 193 6.58 9.99 33.41
N LEU A 194 6.37 10.05 32.09
CA LEU A 194 6.67 11.24 31.28
C LEU A 194 5.40 11.99 30.91
N GLU A 195 5.46 13.32 30.87
CA GLU A 195 4.32 14.16 30.48
C GLU A 195 4.08 14.20 28.97
N ASN A 196 5.15 14.03 28.18
CA ASN A 196 5.10 14.22 26.74
C ASN A 196 4.89 12.91 25.96
N TYR A 197 4.26 13.06 24.80
CA TYR A 197 4.08 12.01 23.82
C TYR A 197 5.24 11.99 22.83
N SER A 198 5.58 10.81 22.35
CA SER A 198 6.48 10.62 21.21
C SER A 198 5.69 10.12 20.00
N THR A 199 5.93 10.72 18.83
CA THR A 199 5.24 10.43 17.58
C THR A 199 6.24 10.30 16.43
N ILE A 200 5.94 9.43 15.46
CA ILE A 200 6.71 9.34 14.22
C ILE A 200 6.60 10.62 13.36
N ALA A 201 5.58 11.44 13.58
CA ALA A 201 5.39 12.70 12.87
C ALA A 201 6.51 13.72 13.18
N GLY A 202 7.20 13.56 14.30
CA GLY A 202 8.30 14.40 14.75
C GLY A 202 9.68 13.95 14.31
N TRP A 203 9.82 12.88 13.52
CA TRP A 203 11.14 12.41 13.10
C TRP A 203 11.82 13.32 12.08
N GLU A 204 13.07 13.65 12.37
CA GLU A 204 14.00 14.31 11.46
C GLU A 204 15.07 13.29 11.07
N SER A 205 15.21 13.02 9.77
CA SER A 205 16.29 12.18 9.23
C SER A 205 16.37 10.76 9.82
N PRO A 206 15.35 9.90 9.59
CA PRO A 206 15.40 8.51 10.06
C PRO A 206 16.58 7.76 9.45
N ASN A 207 17.17 6.84 10.21
CA ASN A 207 18.29 5.99 9.79
C ASN A 207 18.01 5.20 8.51
N TYR A 208 16.77 4.74 8.34
CA TYR A 208 16.33 4.08 7.13
C TYR A 208 15.24 4.90 6.43
N TYR A 209 15.47 5.19 5.16
CA TYR A 209 14.51 5.84 4.27
C TYR A 209 14.61 5.30 2.84
N ILE A 210 13.46 5.00 2.23
CA ILE A 210 13.34 4.69 0.81
C ILE A 210 12.24 5.54 0.18
N LEU A 211 12.53 6.05 -1.02
CA LEU A 211 11.57 6.65 -1.93
C LEU A 211 11.53 5.85 -3.22
N ASN A 212 10.37 5.27 -3.52
CA ASN A 212 10.10 4.72 -4.84
C ASN A 212 9.12 5.63 -5.56
N SER A 213 9.48 6.06 -6.77
CA SER A 213 8.65 6.96 -7.58
C SER A 213 8.56 6.41 -8.99
N GLY A 214 7.35 6.06 -9.42
CA GLY A 214 7.07 5.66 -10.79
C GLY A 214 5.66 6.03 -11.22
N SER A 215 5.29 5.66 -12.44
CA SER A 215 4.07 6.11 -13.08
C SER A 215 2.79 5.66 -12.38
N TYR A 216 2.79 4.50 -11.71
CA TYR A 216 1.62 3.91 -11.07
C TYR A 216 1.62 4.00 -9.55
N LEU A 217 2.81 3.96 -8.94
CA LEU A 217 2.98 3.96 -7.50
C LEU A 217 4.09 4.91 -7.11
N VAL A 218 3.81 5.70 -6.08
CA VAL A 218 4.79 6.43 -5.30
C VAL A 218 4.71 5.91 -3.88
N SER A 219 5.82 5.43 -3.33
CA SER A 219 5.86 4.95 -1.95
C SER A 219 7.03 5.53 -1.19
N THR A 220 6.78 5.87 0.07
CA THR A 220 7.82 6.20 1.03
C THR A 220 7.87 5.12 2.08
N ALA A 221 9.06 4.76 2.54
CA ALA A 221 9.26 3.87 3.67
C ALA A 221 10.28 4.49 4.61
N ARG A 222 10.02 4.45 5.91
CA ARG A 222 10.95 4.92 6.93
C ARG A 222 10.89 4.07 8.18
N GLN A 223 12.07 3.85 8.78
CA GLN A 223 12.21 3.06 9.99
C GLN A 223 13.34 3.63 10.86
N ASP A 224 13.08 3.70 12.16
CA ASP A 224 14.08 4.08 13.16
C ASP A 224 13.59 3.77 14.58
N TYR A 225 14.49 3.85 15.54
CA TYR A 225 14.13 3.91 16.95
C TYR A 225 13.46 5.25 17.25
N ALA A 226 12.44 5.23 18.11
CA ALA A 226 11.83 6.49 18.52
C ALA A 226 12.84 7.36 19.29
N VAL A 227 12.86 8.65 18.97
CA VAL A 227 13.77 9.63 19.58
C VAL A 227 13.62 9.61 21.10
N ASN A 228 14.73 9.44 21.82
CA ASN A 228 14.78 9.29 23.29
C ASN A 228 14.07 8.05 23.87
N HIS A 229 13.66 7.11 23.01
CA HIS A 229 13.00 5.85 23.38
C HIS A 229 13.57 4.69 22.57
N PRO A 230 14.84 4.31 22.80
CA PRO A 230 15.50 3.21 22.07
C PRO A 230 14.83 1.84 22.35
N GLU A 231 13.90 1.76 23.29
CA GLU A 231 13.10 0.56 23.54
C GLU A 231 12.09 0.29 22.41
N ILE A 232 11.80 1.26 21.53
CA ILE A 232 10.73 1.15 20.53
C ILE A 232 11.28 1.42 19.13
N LEU A 233 11.18 0.42 18.25
CA LEU A 233 11.41 0.55 16.82
C LEU A 233 10.09 0.86 16.11
N LEU A 234 10.03 1.95 15.35
CA LEU A 234 8.86 2.32 14.56
C LEU A 234 9.14 2.15 13.07
N THR A 235 8.12 1.74 12.30
CA THR A 235 8.15 1.74 10.83
C THR A 235 6.91 2.44 10.30
N ALA A 236 7.05 3.20 9.22
CA ALA A 236 5.93 3.80 8.49
C ALA A 236 6.16 3.79 6.99
N ASN A 237 5.15 3.32 6.24
CA ASN A 237 5.19 3.28 4.79
C ASN A 237 3.91 3.90 4.21
N TYR A 238 4.05 4.87 3.30
CA TYR A 238 2.94 5.34 2.48
C TYR A 238 2.99 4.72 1.09
N SER A 239 1.82 4.49 0.50
CA SER A 239 1.68 4.08 -0.91
C SER A 239 0.57 4.89 -1.57
N PHE A 240 0.94 5.71 -2.54
CA PHE A 240 0.05 6.55 -3.34
C PHE A 240 -0.03 5.99 -4.75
N TYR A 241 -1.25 5.80 -5.24
CA TYR A 241 -1.47 5.13 -6.51
C TYR A 241 -2.04 6.08 -7.55
N GLU A 242 -1.72 5.82 -8.82
CA GLU A 242 -2.40 6.45 -9.93
C GLU A 242 -3.87 6.02 -9.96
N GLY A 243 -4.76 6.95 -10.25
CA GLY A 243 -6.15 6.62 -10.57
C GLY A 243 -6.98 6.04 -9.43
N LEU A 244 -6.49 6.04 -8.17
CA LEU A 244 -7.22 5.58 -6.98
C LEU A 244 -7.52 6.72 -5.97
N PRO A 245 -8.70 6.73 -5.33
CA PRO A 245 -9.13 7.79 -4.41
C PRO A 245 -8.62 7.62 -2.98
N TYR A 246 -7.68 6.71 -2.76
CA TYR A 246 -7.07 6.48 -1.46
C TYR A 246 -5.56 6.35 -1.58
N PHE A 247 -4.89 6.54 -0.45
CA PHE A 247 -3.51 6.09 -0.24
C PHE A 247 -3.49 5.07 0.89
N LYS A 248 -2.53 4.14 0.86
CA LYS A 248 -2.32 3.19 1.95
C LYS A 248 -1.25 3.71 2.89
N PHE A 249 -1.43 3.42 4.18
CA PHE A 249 -0.44 3.61 5.20
C PHE A 249 -0.25 2.31 5.97
N PHE A 250 0.98 1.84 6.05
CA PHE A 250 1.39 0.76 6.93
C PHE A 250 2.21 1.35 8.07
N SER A 251 1.99 0.87 9.29
CA SER A 251 2.87 1.17 10.42
C SER A 251 3.09 -0.04 11.29
N SER A 252 4.24 -0.05 11.97
CA SER A 252 4.52 -0.98 13.05
C SER A 252 5.18 -0.26 14.22
N MET A 253 4.90 -0.75 15.43
CA MET A 253 5.63 -0.42 16.65
C MET A 253 6.10 -1.73 17.28
N LYS A 254 7.41 -1.92 17.39
CA LYS A 254 8.02 -3.11 17.99
C LYS A 254 8.80 -2.73 19.23
N MET A 255 8.58 -3.47 20.32
CA MET A 255 9.30 -3.27 21.57
C MET A 255 10.59 -4.09 21.57
N GLU A 256 11.72 -3.41 21.45
CA GLU A 256 13.07 -4.01 21.48
C GLU A 256 13.59 -4.20 22.90
N SER A 257 12.95 -3.57 23.89
CA SER A 257 13.18 -3.74 25.32
C SER A 257 11.88 -3.57 26.11
N ASP A 258 11.88 -4.05 27.36
CA ASP A 258 10.76 -3.90 28.27
C ASP A 258 10.48 -2.42 28.57
N ILE A 259 9.20 -2.04 28.58
CA ILE A 259 8.80 -0.65 28.85
C ILE A 259 7.43 -0.60 29.54
N TYR A 260 7.19 0.45 30.32
CA TYR A 260 5.85 0.81 30.77
C TYR A 260 5.32 1.97 29.92
N LEU A 261 4.11 1.82 29.39
CA LEU A 261 3.42 2.84 28.61
C LEU A 261 2.10 3.23 29.27
N ASP A 262 1.80 4.53 29.28
CA ASP A 262 0.48 5.04 29.70
C ASP A 262 -0.48 5.13 28.51
N LEU A 263 0.06 5.38 27.32
CA LEU A 263 -0.69 5.47 26.07
C LEU A 263 0.07 4.83 24.91
N LEU A 264 -0.67 4.16 24.04
CA LEU A 264 -0.18 3.60 22.78
C LEU A 264 -1.27 3.74 21.73
N ARG A 265 -1.00 4.48 20.64
CA ARG A 265 -2.00 4.86 19.65
C ARG A 265 -1.52 4.63 18.22
N ASN A 266 -2.46 4.19 17.41
CA ASN A 266 -2.35 3.97 15.98
C ASN A 266 -3.55 4.60 15.27
N ASP A 267 -3.60 4.56 13.94
CA ASP A 267 -4.71 5.08 13.11
C ASP A 267 -5.23 6.44 13.63
N GLU A 268 -4.35 7.44 13.69
CA GLU A 268 -4.68 8.78 14.22
C GLU A 268 -4.62 9.83 13.13
N MET A 269 -5.78 10.43 12.86
CA MET A 269 -5.92 11.57 11.98
C MET A 269 -6.58 12.73 12.71
N THR A 270 -5.94 13.90 12.66
CA THR A 270 -6.35 15.15 13.31
C THR A 270 -6.61 16.23 12.27
N MET A 271 -7.75 16.90 12.32
CA MET A 271 -8.11 17.96 11.38
C MET A 271 -8.78 19.10 12.12
N ASP A 272 -8.68 20.32 11.59
CA ASP A 272 -9.50 21.43 12.06
C ASP A 272 -10.99 21.20 11.74
N SER A 273 -11.87 22.07 12.27
CA SER A 273 -13.33 21.86 12.28
C SER A 273 -13.98 21.95 10.88
N LEU A 274 -13.72 20.95 10.04
CA LEU A 274 -14.19 20.84 8.65
C LEU A 274 -15.39 19.90 8.50
N PHE A 275 -15.54 18.95 9.41
CA PHE A 275 -16.54 17.89 9.35
C PHE A 275 -17.69 18.12 10.32
N THR A 276 -18.88 17.66 9.94
CA THR A 276 -20.12 17.83 10.72
C THR A 276 -20.54 16.52 11.39
N ASN A 277 -20.13 15.39 10.83
CA ASN A 277 -20.57 14.07 11.22
C ASN A 277 -19.42 13.05 11.22
N ILE A 278 -19.66 11.95 11.92
CA ILE A 278 -18.88 10.73 11.89
C ILE A 278 -19.81 9.56 11.50
N ALA A 279 -19.29 8.65 10.69
CA ALA A 279 -19.91 7.35 10.49
C ALA A 279 -18.89 6.22 10.64
N TYR A 280 -19.35 5.07 11.11
CA TYR A 280 -18.54 3.86 11.23
C TYR A 280 -19.42 2.61 11.20
N GLN A 281 -18.81 1.45 10.95
CA GLN A 281 -19.49 0.17 11.07
C GLN A 281 -19.14 -0.51 12.39
N ASN A 282 -20.15 -0.96 13.14
CA ASN A 282 -19.95 -1.72 14.38
C ASN A 282 -19.70 -3.22 14.08
N ASN A 283 -19.37 -4.03 15.09
CA ASN A 283 -19.17 -5.48 14.94
C ASN A 283 -20.42 -6.26 14.50
N ARG A 284 -21.61 -5.67 14.57
CA ARG A 284 -22.85 -6.27 14.05
C ARG A 284 -23.07 -5.98 12.56
N GLY A 285 -22.17 -5.22 11.95
CA GLY A 285 -22.28 -4.77 10.56
C GLY A 285 -23.19 -3.57 10.37
N GLU A 286 -23.76 -3.02 11.44
CA GLU A 286 -24.64 -1.84 11.38
C GLU A 286 -23.80 -0.58 11.19
N ILE A 287 -24.31 0.33 10.35
CA ILE A 287 -23.70 1.64 10.14
C ILE A 287 -24.27 2.60 11.16
N ILE A 288 -23.39 3.14 12.00
CA ILE A 288 -23.72 4.19 12.96
C ILE A 288 -23.34 5.52 12.32
N ASP A 289 -24.31 6.41 12.14
CA ASP A 289 -24.16 7.76 11.57
C ASP A 289 -24.58 8.80 12.62
N LEU A 290 -23.64 9.66 13.04
CA LEU A 290 -23.84 10.60 14.12
C LEU A 290 -23.31 12.00 13.76
N PRO A 291 -24.08 13.07 14.04
CA PRO A 291 -23.49 14.41 14.09
C PRO A 291 -22.50 14.50 15.25
N PHE A 292 -21.41 15.26 15.09
CA PHE A 292 -20.41 15.40 16.15
C PHE A 292 -21.00 15.89 17.47
N SER A 293 -22.07 16.69 17.44
CA SER A 293 -22.75 17.22 18.62
C SER A 293 -23.40 16.15 19.51
N LYS A 294 -23.72 14.97 18.97
CA LYS A 294 -24.36 13.86 19.73
C LYS A 294 -23.39 12.73 20.09
N ARG A 295 -22.16 12.76 19.58
CA ARG A 295 -21.25 11.61 19.64
C ARG A 295 -20.84 11.21 21.05
N TYR A 296 -20.63 12.15 21.98
CA TYR A 296 -20.06 11.82 23.30
C TYR A 296 -20.97 10.88 24.07
N LYS A 297 -22.27 11.22 24.12
CA LYS A 297 -23.29 10.38 24.75
C LYS A 297 -23.32 8.95 24.18
N GLU A 298 -23.21 8.83 22.86
CA GLU A 298 -23.22 7.53 22.20
C GLU A 298 -21.93 6.75 22.44
N LEU A 299 -20.77 7.37 22.21
CA LEU A 299 -19.46 6.71 22.21
C LEU A 299 -18.89 6.45 23.61
N GLU A 300 -19.37 7.13 24.64
CA GLU A 300 -19.07 6.79 26.03
C GLU A 300 -19.71 5.46 26.44
N SER A 301 -20.92 5.19 25.95
CA SER A 301 -21.65 3.94 26.22
C SER A 301 -21.25 2.83 25.26
N ASN A 302 -21.02 3.19 24.00
CA ASN A 302 -20.74 2.28 22.88
C ASN A 302 -19.47 2.75 22.15
N PRO A 303 -18.28 2.54 22.72
CA PRO A 303 -17.04 2.96 22.08
C PRO A 303 -16.84 2.21 20.75
N ILE A 304 -16.29 2.92 19.76
CA ILE A 304 -15.95 2.31 18.48
C ILE A 304 -14.86 1.26 18.72
N GLN A 305 -15.08 0.03 18.27
CA GLN A 305 -14.11 -1.04 18.49
C GLN A 305 -12.85 -0.84 17.64
N ASN A 306 -11.72 -1.37 18.11
CA ASN A 306 -10.43 -1.23 17.42
C ASN A 306 -10.39 -1.95 16.07
N ASP A 307 -11.17 -3.01 15.92
CA ASP A 307 -11.31 -3.83 14.72
C ASP A 307 -12.47 -3.37 13.81
N ALA A 308 -13.20 -2.30 14.17
CA ALA A 308 -14.21 -1.71 13.30
C ALA A 308 -13.62 -1.53 11.88
N PRO A 309 -14.26 -2.06 10.82
CA PRO A 309 -13.59 -2.24 9.53
C PRO A 309 -13.34 -0.93 8.80
N TRP A 310 -14.11 0.11 9.12
CA TRP A 310 -13.88 1.46 8.65
C TRP A 310 -14.54 2.49 9.57
N LEU A 311 -14.08 3.73 9.46
CA LEU A 311 -14.76 4.92 9.95
C LEU A 311 -14.47 6.09 9.01
N CYS A 312 -15.35 7.08 8.98
CA CYS A 312 -15.12 8.32 8.25
C CYS A 312 -15.64 9.54 9.00
N PHE A 313 -14.98 10.66 8.75
CA PHE A 313 -15.55 11.97 8.98
C PHE A 313 -16.11 12.51 7.66
N TYR A 314 -17.24 13.19 7.73
CA TYR A 314 -17.83 13.78 6.54
C TYR A 314 -18.52 15.11 6.85
N ASN A 315 -18.65 15.93 5.81
CA ASN A 315 -19.41 17.17 5.87
C ASN A 315 -20.73 16.98 5.12
N GLU A 316 -21.83 16.93 5.85
CA GLU A 316 -23.15 16.60 5.30
C GLU A 316 -23.61 17.62 4.26
N LYS A 317 -23.30 18.91 4.46
CA LYS A 317 -23.72 19.99 3.56
C LYS A 317 -22.85 20.06 2.31
N GLU A 318 -21.54 19.91 2.47
CA GLU A 318 -20.57 20.07 1.37
C GLU A 318 -20.38 18.77 0.57
N GLY A 319 -20.80 17.62 1.10
CA GLY A 319 -20.86 16.37 0.33
C GLY A 319 -19.54 15.59 0.22
N TYR A 320 -18.49 15.98 0.94
CA TYR A 320 -17.20 15.26 0.95
C TYR A 320 -16.96 14.50 2.24
N ALA A 321 -16.16 13.44 2.14
CA ALA A 321 -15.75 12.62 3.26
C ALA A 321 -14.26 12.24 3.18
N PHE A 322 -13.72 11.95 4.36
CA PHE A 322 -12.39 11.37 4.55
C PHE A 322 -12.49 10.26 5.59
N GLY A 323 -11.98 9.07 5.26
CA GLY A 323 -12.11 7.91 6.15
C GLY A 323 -10.93 6.96 6.12
N SER A 324 -10.87 6.12 7.13
CA SER A 324 -9.91 5.03 7.29
C SER A 324 -10.63 3.71 7.04
N ILE A 325 -10.20 2.95 6.03
CA ILE A 325 -10.55 1.55 5.83
C ILE A 325 -9.41 0.73 6.43
N ARG A 326 -9.72 -0.07 7.44
CA ARG A 326 -8.73 -0.85 8.19
C ARG A 326 -8.55 -2.19 7.49
N ILE A 327 -7.37 -2.42 6.93
CA ILE A 327 -7.04 -3.59 6.11
C ILE A 327 -6.37 -4.67 6.96
N LYS A 328 -5.37 -4.27 7.75
CA LYS A 328 -4.63 -5.17 8.66
C LYS A 328 -4.62 -4.60 10.06
N TYR A 329 -4.84 -5.48 11.04
CA TYR A 329 -4.66 -5.23 12.46
C TYR A 329 -4.04 -6.49 13.07
N ASP A 330 -2.80 -6.37 13.56
CA ASP A 330 -2.03 -7.50 14.07
C ASP A 330 -1.21 -7.03 15.26
N ILE A 331 -1.54 -7.57 16.44
CA ILE A 331 -0.90 -7.23 17.71
C ILE A 331 -0.15 -8.44 18.28
N THR A 332 0.24 -9.38 17.41
CA THR A 332 0.93 -10.61 17.81
C THR A 332 2.40 -10.31 18.11
N ASN A 333 2.88 -10.76 19.27
CA ASN A 333 4.28 -10.66 19.68
C ASN A 333 5.18 -11.72 19.02
N ASP A 334 6.49 -11.63 19.22
CA ASP A 334 7.51 -12.52 18.64
C ASP A 334 7.35 -14.01 19.06
N ARG A 335 6.44 -14.33 19.99
CA ARG A 335 6.10 -15.71 20.41
C ARG A 335 4.74 -16.19 19.90
N GLY A 336 4.06 -15.41 19.06
CA GLY A 336 2.74 -15.77 18.55
C GLY A 336 1.58 -15.48 19.51
N LEU A 337 1.80 -14.74 20.60
CA LEU A 337 0.77 -14.37 21.58
C LEU A 337 0.35 -12.91 21.42
N GLU A 338 -0.82 -12.54 21.93
CA GLU A 338 -1.28 -11.14 21.91
C GLU A 338 -0.36 -10.23 22.74
N SER A 339 0.02 -9.08 22.19
CA SER A 339 0.78 -8.04 22.89
C SER A 339 -0.13 -7.30 23.87
N PRO A 340 0.39 -6.82 25.02
CA PRO A 340 -0.45 -6.16 26.02
C PRO A 340 -1.23 -4.96 25.48
N THR A 341 -2.51 -4.87 25.86
CA THR A 341 -3.39 -3.74 25.59
C THR A 341 -4.11 -3.35 26.89
N TYR A 342 -4.70 -2.17 26.93
CA TYR A 342 -5.56 -1.75 28.03
C TYR A 342 -6.73 -0.91 27.51
N GLN A 343 -7.94 -1.43 27.69
CA GLN A 343 -9.20 -0.85 27.18
C GLN A 343 -9.11 -0.42 25.71
N PRO A 344 -8.74 -1.32 24.79
CA PRO A 344 -8.56 -0.99 23.38
C PRO A 344 -9.86 -0.49 22.72
N HIS A 345 -9.85 0.73 22.19
CA HIS A 345 -10.99 1.31 21.45
C HIS A 345 -10.54 2.47 20.56
N THR A 346 -11.36 2.80 19.57
CA THR A 346 -11.19 4.01 18.75
C THR A 346 -11.92 5.17 19.40
N LYS A 347 -11.17 6.21 19.75
CA LYS A 347 -11.70 7.40 20.41
C LYS A 347 -11.88 8.53 19.43
N ILE A 348 -13.00 9.24 19.55
CA ILE A 348 -13.29 10.47 18.80
C ILE A 348 -13.23 11.64 19.77
N SER A 349 -12.32 12.59 19.50
CA SER A 349 -12.00 13.65 20.45
C SER A 349 -12.03 15.03 19.78
N ASP A 350 -12.32 16.04 20.59
CA ASP A 350 -12.07 17.44 20.22
C ASP A 350 -10.60 17.78 20.46
N GLY A 351 -9.99 18.46 19.49
CA GLY A 351 -8.68 19.10 19.62
C GLY A 351 -8.81 20.62 19.79
N ALA A 352 -7.68 21.30 19.98
CA ALA A 352 -7.61 22.75 19.97
C ALA A 352 -8.30 23.36 18.73
N ASN A 353 -8.85 24.57 18.86
CA ASN A 353 -9.53 25.31 17.80
C ASN A 353 -10.71 24.56 17.15
N GLY A 354 -11.41 23.73 17.94
CA GLY A 354 -12.57 22.97 17.48
C GLY A 354 -12.23 21.79 16.57
N GLY A 355 -10.95 21.44 16.43
CA GLY A 355 -10.53 20.31 15.62
C GLY A 355 -11.18 19.00 16.04
N LYS A 356 -11.27 18.08 15.11
CA LYS A 356 -11.79 16.73 15.33
C LYS A 356 -10.70 15.74 14.98
N TYR A 357 -10.56 14.73 15.80
CA TYR A 357 -9.63 13.65 15.51
C TYR A 357 -10.18 12.31 15.97
N TRP A 358 -9.75 11.27 15.28
CA TRP A 358 -9.87 9.89 15.75
C TRP A 358 -8.49 9.35 16.07
N ASN A 359 -8.42 8.38 16.98
CA ASN A 359 -7.24 7.57 17.22
C ASN A 359 -7.67 6.18 17.68
N ARG A 360 -6.99 5.14 17.20
CA ARG A 360 -7.10 3.79 17.74
C ARG A 360 -6.20 3.69 18.98
N ARG A 361 -6.79 3.59 20.16
CA ARG A 361 -6.07 3.40 21.43
C ARG A 361 -5.86 1.91 21.68
N LEU A 362 -4.61 1.51 21.84
CA LEU A 362 -4.21 0.15 22.20
C LEU A 362 -3.95 0.04 23.70
N ILE A 363 -3.33 1.07 24.27
CA ILE A 363 -3.23 1.30 25.71
C ILE A 363 -3.86 2.65 25.99
N ASN A 364 -4.81 2.71 26.92
CA ASN A 364 -5.64 3.86 27.20
C ASN A 364 -5.46 4.38 28.63
N ASP A 365 -4.65 5.43 28.80
CA ASP A 365 -4.52 6.23 30.03
C ASP A 365 -4.26 5.36 31.28
N HIS A 366 -3.41 4.32 31.15
CA HIS A 366 -3.12 3.36 32.22
C HIS A 366 -1.71 2.77 32.11
N PRO A 367 -0.91 2.81 33.20
CA PRO A 367 0.42 2.22 33.22
C PRO A 367 0.38 0.73 32.88
N THR A 368 0.89 0.38 31.70
CA THR A 368 0.84 -0.98 31.18
C THR A 368 2.24 -1.45 30.90
N TYR A 369 2.64 -2.56 31.52
CA TYR A 369 3.90 -3.22 31.22
C TYR A 369 3.82 -3.89 29.84
N VAL A 370 4.75 -3.53 28.96
CA VAL A 370 4.87 -4.06 27.62
C VAL A 370 6.24 -4.75 27.49
N PRO A 371 6.29 -6.08 27.43
CA PRO A 371 7.55 -6.81 27.37
C PRO A 371 8.20 -6.67 26.00
N LYS A 372 9.53 -6.84 25.98
CA LYS A 372 10.31 -7.03 24.76
C LYS A 372 9.67 -8.09 23.85
N GLY A 373 9.68 -7.82 22.55
CA GLY A 373 9.10 -8.66 21.51
C GLY A 373 7.60 -8.40 21.27
N SER A 374 6.97 -7.51 22.03
CA SER A 374 5.62 -7.03 21.71
C SER A 374 5.61 -6.24 20.41
N SER A 375 4.54 -6.37 19.63
CA SER A 375 4.41 -5.74 18.31
C SER A 375 2.98 -5.29 18.03
N TYR A 376 2.85 -4.15 17.37
CA TYR A 376 1.57 -3.55 17.00
C TYR A 376 1.64 -3.07 15.55
N ILE A 377 1.05 -3.83 14.64
CA ILE A 377 1.12 -3.63 13.19
C ILE A 377 -0.27 -3.26 12.67
N GLU A 378 -0.32 -2.27 11.79
CA GLU A 378 -1.54 -1.94 11.05
C GLU A 378 -1.28 -1.60 9.59
N LYS A 379 -2.33 -1.77 8.79
CA LYS A 379 -2.41 -1.25 7.43
C LYS A 379 -3.79 -0.66 7.22
N ASN A 380 -3.85 0.62 6.88
CA ASN A 380 -5.09 1.33 6.60
C ASN A 380 -5.04 1.92 5.18
N ALA A 381 -6.18 2.03 4.53
CA ALA A 381 -6.36 2.89 3.36
C ALA A 381 -7.14 4.14 3.78
N TYR A 382 -6.56 5.31 3.53
CA TYR A 382 -7.18 6.59 3.78
C TYR A 382 -7.86 7.08 2.51
N LEU A 383 -9.19 7.06 2.51
CA LEU A 383 -10.05 7.29 1.35
C LEU A 383 -10.64 8.70 1.39
N VAL A 384 -10.56 9.42 0.27
CA VAL A 384 -11.39 10.60 0.00
C VAL A 384 -12.55 10.19 -0.89
N PHE A 385 -13.77 10.61 -0.57
CA PHE A 385 -14.94 10.18 -1.33
C PHE A 385 -16.11 11.16 -1.25
N LYS A 386 -17.11 10.96 -2.11
CA LYS A 386 -18.38 11.70 -2.06
C LYS A 386 -19.38 10.93 -1.22
N ILE A 387 -20.09 11.61 -0.33
CA ILE A 387 -21.28 11.01 0.28
C ILE A 387 -22.45 11.07 -0.71
N GLY A 388 -23.05 9.91 -0.97
CA GLY A 388 -24.20 9.80 -1.87
C GLY A 388 -25.48 10.36 -1.26
N ASN A 389 -26.42 10.80 -2.10
CA ASN A 389 -27.72 11.31 -1.65
C ASN A 389 -28.63 10.19 -1.11
N GLU A 390 -28.62 9.02 -1.74
CA GLU A 390 -29.48 7.88 -1.38
C GLU A 390 -28.74 6.82 -0.57
N ASN A 391 -27.48 6.54 -0.93
CA ASN A 391 -26.62 5.63 -0.21
C ASN A 391 -25.33 6.36 0.20
N LYS A 392 -25.40 7.07 1.33
CA LYS A 392 -24.34 7.96 1.85
C LYS A 392 -22.97 7.29 1.88
N PHE A 393 -22.90 6.00 2.17
CA PHE A 393 -21.65 5.29 2.47
C PHE A 393 -21.32 4.19 1.46
N SER A 394 -22.00 4.14 0.30
CA SER A 394 -21.74 3.12 -0.72
C SER A 394 -20.29 3.09 -1.19
N GLU A 395 -19.65 4.25 -1.36
CA GLU A 395 -18.27 4.33 -1.87
C GLU A 395 -17.25 3.73 -0.89
N ILE A 396 -17.34 4.04 0.40
CA ILE A 396 -16.44 3.46 1.42
C ILE A 396 -16.71 1.96 1.61
N LEU A 397 -17.97 1.51 1.54
CA LEU A 397 -18.33 0.09 1.61
C LEU A 397 -17.78 -0.68 0.40
N ASN A 398 -17.87 -0.12 -0.80
CA ASN A 398 -17.33 -0.72 -2.01
C ASN A 398 -15.80 -0.87 -1.92
N TRP A 399 -15.10 0.21 -1.56
CA TRP A 399 -13.65 0.14 -1.38
C TRP A 399 -13.23 -0.77 -0.24
N MET A 400 -13.98 -0.81 0.87
CA MET A 400 -13.75 -1.75 1.97
C MET A 400 -13.80 -3.19 1.47
N ASN A 401 -14.83 -3.56 0.69
CA ASN A 401 -14.98 -4.90 0.14
C ASN A 401 -13.82 -5.26 -0.80
N ILE A 402 -13.41 -4.34 -1.69
CA ILE A 402 -12.28 -4.53 -2.61
C ILE A 402 -10.97 -4.70 -1.84
N LEU A 403 -10.68 -3.81 -0.90
CA LEU A 403 -9.38 -3.73 -0.21
C LEU A 403 -9.16 -4.83 0.83
N ARG A 404 -10.24 -5.31 1.45
CA ARG A 404 -10.17 -6.41 2.43
C ARG A 404 -10.23 -7.79 1.78
N ASN A 405 -10.56 -7.85 0.48
CA ASN A 405 -10.55 -9.08 -0.31
C ASN A 405 -9.70 -8.85 -1.56
N PRO A 406 -8.37 -8.73 -1.43
CA PRO A 406 -7.49 -8.53 -2.58
C PRO A 406 -7.61 -9.71 -3.56
N VAL A 407 -7.28 -9.48 -4.83
CA VAL A 407 -7.27 -10.54 -5.84
C VAL A 407 -6.33 -11.68 -5.44
N ASN A 408 -6.71 -12.92 -5.77
CA ASN A 408 -5.87 -14.09 -5.55
C ASN A 408 -4.78 -14.14 -6.61
N LEU A 409 -3.52 -14.29 -6.20
CA LEU A 409 -2.36 -14.30 -7.09
C LEU A 409 -1.65 -15.66 -7.03
N ILE A 410 -1.37 -16.23 -8.20
CA ILE A 410 -0.47 -17.37 -8.37
C ILE A 410 0.63 -16.95 -9.33
N VAL A 411 1.88 -16.93 -8.85
CA VAL A 411 3.06 -16.59 -9.65
C VAL A 411 3.84 -17.87 -9.93
N LEU A 412 4.03 -18.18 -11.20
CA LEU A 412 4.82 -19.31 -11.67
C LEU A 412 6.07 -18.77 -12.34
N CYS A 413 7.20 -18.83 -11.63
CA CYS A 413 8.49 -18.43 -12.16
C CYS A 413 8.93 -19.42 -13.25
N MET A 414 9.34 -18.90 -14.40
CA MET A 414 9.82 -19.73 -15.50
C MET A 414 11.31 -20.01 -15.28
N SER A 415 11.67 -21.25 -14.96
CA SER A 415 13.08 -21.62 -14.86
C SER A 415 13.71 -21.61 -16.25
N SER A 416 14.86 -20.95 -16.40
CA SER A 416 15.63 -20.92 -17.64
C SER A 416 16.27 -22.26 -18.05
N LYS A 417 16.01 -23.36 -17.31
CA LYS A 417 16.42 -24.71 -17.74
C LYS A 417 15.47 -25.18 -18.84
N GLY A 418 15.99 -25.14 -20.06
CA GLY A 418 15.26 -25.32 -21.31
C GLY A 418 14.35 -26.55 -21.36
N TYR A 419 13.27 -26.38 -22.12
CA TYR A 419 12.48 -27.45 -22.73
C TYR A 419 13.37 -28.25 -23.70
N GLY A 420 14.26 -29.09 -23.16
CA GLY A 420 14.84 -30.20 -23.87
C GLY A 420 13.82 -31.33 -23.88
N ARG A 421 12.91 -31.35 -24.87
CA ARG A 421 12.16 -32.57 -25.21
C ARG A 421 13.20 -33.61 -25.62
N SER A 422 13.49 -34.54 -24.72
CA SER A 422 14.02 -35.86 -25.11
C SER A 422 12.87 -36.62 -25.75
N HIS A 423 13.17 -37.19 -26.91
CA HIS A 423 12.29 -38.05 -27.71
C HIS A 423 11.87 -39.30 -26.96
#